data_AF-A0A967WSW4-F1
#
_entry.id   AF-A0A967WSW4-F1
#
_cell.length_a   1.000
_cell.length_b   1.000
_cell.length_c   1.000
_cell.angle_alpha   90.00
_cell.angle_beta   90.00
_cell.angle_gamma   90.00
#
_symmetry.space_group_name_H-M   'P 1'
#
loop_
_entity.id
_entity.type
_entity.pdbx_description
1 polymer ?
#
loop_
_entity_poly.entity_id
_entity_poly.type
_entity_poly.pdbx_seq_one_letter_code
_entity_poly.pdbx_strand_id
1 'polypeptide(L)'
;MLAEMLAAGMNSNTAGGEHIANYIEAQVLDWCKEMLGYPGEASGLLTSGCSMANLIALTVARNTMAGFDVRRHGLLGSPRGMTVYCSTETHSSVQKAVELLGLGSDCLRQMPVNSDFQVQLAALETGISR
;
A
#
# COMPACT_ATOMS: atom_id res chain seq x y z
N MET A 1 2.93 -27.01 -5.70
CA MET A 1 4.16 -27.78 -5.40
C MET A 1 5.18 -27.72 -6.55
N LEU A 2 4.79 -28.02 -7.81
CA LEU A 2 5.72 -27.93 -8.95
C LEU A 2 6.24 -26.50 -9.22
N ALA A 3 5.36 -25.49 -9.24
CA ALA A 3 5.76 -24.10 -9.48
C ALA A 3 6.78 -23.59 -8.43
N GLU A 4 6.52 -23.87 -7.14
CA GLU A 4 7.45 -23.57 -6.05
C GLU A 4 8.80 -24.29 -6.20
N MET A 5 8.79 -25.58 -6.56
CA MET A 5 10.03 -26.33 -6.79
C MET A 5 10.84 -25.73 -7.94
N LEU A 6 10.18 -25.31 -9.02
CA LEU A 6 10.83 -24.65 -10.16
C LEU A 6 11.37 -23.28 -9.77
N ALA A 7 10.60 -22.47 -9.05
CA ALA A 7 11.03 -21.16 -8.57
C ALA A 7 12.26 -21.28 -7.67
N ALA A 8 12.23 -22.23 -6.71
CA ALA A 8 13.36 -22.52 -5.83
C ALA A 8 14.59 -23.04 -6.58
N GLY A 9 14.40 -23.93 -7.57
CA GLY A 9 15.50 -24.47 -8.37
C GLY A 9 16.15 -23.44 -9.30
N MET A 10 15.34 -22.56 -9.90
CA MET A 10 15.83 -21.44 -10.71
C MET A 10 16.51 -20.36 -9.88
N ASN A 11 16.12 -20.22 -8.61
CA ASN A 11 16.69 -19.29 -7.63
C ASN A 11 16.93 -17.88 -8.21
N SER A 12 15.95 -17.39 -8.98
CA SER A 12 16.07 -16.13 -9.71
C SER A 12 15.97 -14.95 -8.74
N ASN A 13 16.83 -13.96 -8.93
CA ASN A 13 16.73 -12.70 -8.22
C ASN A 13 15.79 -11.76 -8.99
N THR A 14 14.72 -11.29 -8.36
CA THR A 14 13.73 -10.37 -8.96
C THR A 14 14.02 -8.89 -8.67
N ALA A 15 15.15 -8.56 -8.02
CA ALA A 15 15.56 -7.18 -7.79
C ALA A 15 16.16 -6.50 -9.03
N GLY A 16 16.52 -7.27 -10.07
CA GLY A 16 17.07 -6.75 -11.33
C GLY A 16 17.63 -7.85 -12.23
N GLY A 17 18.02 -7.49 -13.45
CA GLY A 17 18.53 -8.43 -14.46
C GLY A 17 17.44 -9.03 -15.37
N GLU A 18 17.88 -9.74 -16.40
CA GLU A 18 17.01 -10.34 -17.42
C GLU A 18 16.63 -11.78 -17.02
N HIS A 19 15.65 -11.91 -16.12
CA HIS A 19 15.13 -13.20 -15.64
C HIS A 19 13.67 -13.40 -16.04
N ILE A 20 13.31 -14.64 -16.40
CA ILE A 20 11.94 -15.01 -16.78
C ILE A 20 10.88 -14.67 -15.71
N ALA A 21 11.28 -14.69 -14.44
CA ALA A 21 10.41 -14.34 -13.32
C ALA A 21 9.84 -12.92 -13.42
N ASN A 22 10.61 -11.96 -13.92
CA ASN A 22 10.16 -10.57 -14.06
C ASN A 22 9.04 -10.44 -15.11
N TYR A 23 9.14 -11.20 -16.21
CA TYR A 23 8.11 -11.24 -17.26
C TYR A 23 6.82 -11.92 -16.78
N ILE A 24 6.96 -12.99 -15.97
CA ILE A 24 5.80 -13.65 -15.35
C ILE A 24 5.11 -12.69 -14.39
N GLU A 25 5.86 -11.98 -13.55
CA GLU A 25 5.31 -10.96 -12.64
C GLU A 25 4.54 -9.88 -13.43
N ALA A 26 5.14 -9.32 -14.48
CA ALA A 26 4.50 -8.31 -15.32
C ALA A 26 3.15 -8.81 -15.88
N GLN A 27 3.11 -10.05 -16.38
CA GLN A 27 1.87 -10.63 -16.91
C GLN A 27 0.81 -10.84 -15.82
N VAL A 28 1.20 -11.29 -14.62
CA VAL A 28 0.26 -11.42 -13.49
C VAL A 28 -0.30 -10.06 -13.09
N LEU A 29 0.53 -9.03 -13.07
CA LEU A 29 0.10 -7.66 -12.78
C LEU A 29 -0.86 -7.13 -13.85
N ASP A 30 -0.63 -7.43 -15.13
CA ASP A 30 -1.55 -7.06 -16.21
C ASP A 30 -2.95 -7.68 -16.01
N TRP A 31 -3.03 -8.97 -15.66
CA TRP A 31 -4.31 -9.59 -15.31
C TRP A 31 -4.97 -8.95 -14.10
N CYS A 32 -4.20 -8.60 -13.06
CA CYS A 32 -4.73 -7.88 -11.90
C CYS A 32 -5.29 -6.51 -12.28
N LYS A 33 -4.62 -5.77 -13.17
CA LYS A 33 -5.10 -4.47 -13.67
C LYS A 33 -6.42 -4.63 -14.40
N GLU A 34 -6.54 -5.63 -15.28
CA GLU A 34 -7.78 -5.93 -15.99
C GLU A 34 -8.93 -6.28 -15.04
N MET A 35 -8.71 -7.18 -14.08
CA MET A 35 -9.73 -7.60 -13.11
C MET A 35 -10.22 -6.45 -12.23
N LEU A 36 -9.35 -5.49 -11.89
CA LEU A 36 -9.69 -4.32 -11.07
C LEU A 36 -10.19 -3.12 -11.89
N GLY A 37 -10.16 -3.21 -13.22
CA GLY A 37 -10.54 -2.11 -14.11
C GLY A 37 -9.56 -0.93 -14.06
N TYR A 38 -8.28 -1.18 -13.79
CA TYR A 38 -7.24 -0.15 -13.76
C TYR A 38 -6.75 0.21 -15.18
N PRO A 39 -6.27 1.46 -15.39
CA PRO A 39 -5.64 1.84 -16.66
C PRO A 39 -4.45 0.95 -16.99
N GLY A 40 -4.18 0.74 -18.29
CA GLY A 40 -3.03 -0.05 -18.75
C GLY A 40 -1.68 0.47 -18.24
N GLU A 41 -1.57 1.80 -18.07
CA GLU A 41 -0.39 2.50 -17.53
C GLU A 41 -0.23 2.38 -16.01
N ALA A 42 -1.17 1.73 -15.30
CA ALA A 42 -0.98 1.45 -13.90
C ALA A 42 0.20 0.49 -13.70
N SER A 43 0.88 0.63 -12.56
CA SER A 43 2.00 -0.22 -12.17
C SER A 43 1.70 -0.98 -10.88
N GLY A 44 2.47 -2.02 -10.62
CA GLY A 44 2.35 -2.84 -9.43
C GLY A 44 3.61 -3.68 -9.19
N LEU A 45 3.59 -4.47 -8.13
CA LEU A 45 4.67 -5.36 -7.73
C LEU A 45 4.08 -6.53 -6.94
N LEU A 46 4.57 -7.76 -7.13
CA LEU A 46 4.25 -8.84 -6.19
C LEU A 46 5.15 -8.68 -4.96
N THR A 47 4.53 -8.59 -3.79
CA THR A 47 5.24 -8.33 -2.54
C THR A 47 5.29 -9.57 -1.66
N SER A 48 6.29 -9.65 -0.78
CA SER A 48 6.39 -10.66 0.28
C SER A 48 5.31 -10.47 1.36
N GLY A 49 4.06 -10.75 1.00
CA GLY A 49 2.88 -10.67 1.85
C GLY A 49 2.18 -9.30 1.87
N CYS A 50 0.90 -9.32 2.23
CA CYS A 50 0.02 -8.14 2.19
C CYS A 50 0.46 -7.01 3.14
N SER A 51 1.22 -7.31 4.19
CA SER A 51 1.80 -6.28 5.06
C SER A 51 2.76 -5.36 4.29
N MET A 52 3.59 -5.94 3.41
CA MET A 52 4.47 -5.15 2.55
C MET A 52 3.69 -4.40 1.47
N ALA A 53 2.64 -5.01 0.91
CA ALA A 53 1.74 -4.31 -0.01
C ALA A 53 1.14 -3.04 0.62
N ASN A 54 0.62 -3.13 1.85
CA ASN A 54 0.08 -1.97 2.58
C ASN A 54 1.15 -0.90 2.86
N LEU A 55 2.36 -1.30 3.25
CA LEU A 55 3.48 -0.38 3.47
C LEU A 55 3.83 0.37 2.18
N ILE A 56 3.96 -0.34 1.06
CA ILE A 56 4.28 0.27 -0.25
C ILE A 56 3.15 1.19 -0.70
N ALA A 57 1.89 0.76 -0.60
CA ALA A 57 0.72 1.57 -0.98
C ALA A 57 0.67 2.89 -0.19
N LEU A 58 0.86 2.84 1.14
CA LEU A 58 0.91 4.04 1.97
C LEU A 58 2.16 4.89 1.70
N THR A 59 3.29 4.28 1.35
CA THR A 59 4.50 5.02 0.93
C THR A 59 4.23 5.83 -0.34
N VAL A 60 3.58 5.21 -1.34
CA VAL A 60 3.19 5.87 -2.59
C VAL A 60 2.22 7.01 -2.27
N ALA A 61 1.15 6.75 -1.53
CA ALA A 61 0.17 7.77 -1.15
C ALA A 61 0.83 8.96 -0.42
N ARG A 62 1.69 8.70 0.57
CA ARG A 62 2.42 9.73 1.31
C ARG A 62 3.28 10.58 0.37
N ASN A 63 4.10 9.95 -0.46
CA ASN A 63 5.04 10.67 -1.32
C ASN A 63 4.31 11.49 -2.40
N THR A 64 3.20 10.97 -2.94
CA THR A 64 2.39 11.67 -3.95
C THR A 64 1.62 12.84 -3.34
N MET A 65 1.04 12.67 -2.15
CA MET A 65 0.16 13.67 -1.55
C MET A 65 0.86 14.70 -0.66
N ALA A 66 2.13 14.48 -0.30
CA ALA A 66 2.86 15.38 0.59
C ALA A 66 3.02 16.81 0.05
N GLY A 67 3.05 17.00 -1.28
CA GLY A 67 3.28 18.30 -1.90
C GLY A 67 4.71 18.82 -1.79
N PHE A 68 5.64 18.00 -1.29
CA PHE A 68 7.09 18.27 -1.25
C PHE A 68 7.88 16.96 -1.35
N ASP A 69 9.19 17.04 -1.57
CA ASP A 69 10.05 15.85 -1.68
C ASP A 69 10.37 15.23 -0.31
N VAL A 70 9.46 14.37 0.15
CA VAL A 70 9.61 13.60 1.40
C VAL A 70 10.84 12.70 1.37
N ARG A 71 11.25 12.20 0.20
CA ARG A 71 12.40 11.29 0.09
C ARG A 71 13.71 12.02 0.36
N ARG A 72 13.80 13.29 -0.07
CA ARG A 72 14.97 14.14 0.16
C ARG A 72 14.97 14.82 1.52
N HIS A 73 13.83 15.34 1.95
CA HIS A 73 13.73 16.21 3.13
C HIS A 73 13.27 15.48 4.40
N GLY A 74 12.78 14.25 4.28
CA GLY A 74 12.13 13.56 5.38
C GLY A 74 10.80 14.20 5.77
N LEU A 75 10.21 13.76 6.88
CA LEU A 75 8.95 14.32 7.40
C LEU A 75 9.16 15.48 8.39
N LEU A 76 10.39 15.66 8.89
CA LEU A 76 10.72 16.73 9.82
C LEU A 76 10.59 18.08 9.10
N GLY A 77 9.66 18.93 9.56
CA GLY A 77 9.37 20.20 8.89
C GLY A 77 8.35 20.10 7.76
N SER A 78 7.59 18.99 7.67
CA SER A 78 6.43 18.90 6.78
C SER A 78 5.49 20.10 7.03
N PRO A 79 5.09 20.85 5.99
CA PRO A 79 4.27 22.05 6.14
C PRO A 79 2.85 21.73 6.64
N ARG A 80 2.42 20.47 6.53
CA ARG A 80 1.10 19.98 6.98
C ARG A 80 1.23 18.58 7.57
N GLY A 81 0.45 18.31 8.62
CA GLY A 81 0.25 16.95 9.10
C GLY A 81 -0.53 16.13 8.07
N MET A 82 -0.18 14.86 7.91
CA MET A 82 -0.95 13.91 7.12
C MET A 82 -1.88 13.13 8.05
N THR A 83 -3.02 12.66 7.56
CA THR A 83 -3.95 11.84 8.33
C THR A 83 -4.43 10.70 7.45
N VAL A 84 -4.40 9.49 8.00
CA VAL A 84 -4.89 8.27 7.35
C VAL A 84 -6.19 7.88 8.04
N TYR A 85 -7.24 7.62 7.26
CA TYR A 85 -8.51 7.14 7.79
C TYR A 85 -8.68 5.67 7.42
N CYS A 86 -9.12 4.85 8.37
CA CYS A 86 -9.41 3.45 8.14
C CYS A 86 -10.58 2.98 9.00
N SER A 87 -11.07 1.76 8.79
CA SER A 87 -12.08 1.12 9.64
C SER A 87 -11.50 0.72 11.00
N THR A 88 -12.32 0.64 12.05
CA THR A 88 -11.97 -0.06 13.32
C THR A 88 -11.60 -1.53 13.10
N GLU A 89 -12.08 -2.15 12.02
CA GLU A 89 -11.81 -3.54 11.65
C GLU A 89 -10.58 -3.71 10.73
N THR A 90 -9.83 -2.62 10.48
CA THR A 90 -8.69 -2.67 9.56
C THR A 90 -7.59 -3.56 10.09
N HIS A 91 -6.99 -4.36 9.22
CA HIS A 91 -5.87 -5.22 9.58
C HIS A 91 -4.70 -4.42 10.18
N SER A 92 -4.11 -4.93 11.25
CA SER A 92 -3.05 -4.27 12.03
C SER A 92 -1.81 -3.85 11.21
N SER A 93 -1.60 -4.42 10.02
CA SER A 93 -0.49 -4.02 9.14
C SER A 93 -0.59 -2.57 8.66
N VAL A 94 -1.79 -1.98 8.59
CA VAL A 94 -1.97 -0.56 8.23
C VAL A 94 -1.38 0.34 9.32
N GLN A 95 -1.70 0.07 10.59
CA GLN A 95 -1.12 0.81 11.71
C GLN A 95 0.39 0.65 11.76
N LYS A 96 0.91 -0.58 11.64
CA LYS A 96 2.36 -0.83 11.58
C LYS A 96 3.02 -0.07 10.44
N ALA A 97 2.39 -0.02 9.27
CA ALA A 97 2.92 0.72 8.13
C ALA A 97 2.97 2.23 8.40
N VAL A 98 1.92 2.81 8.98
CA VAL A 98 1.88 4.23 9.38
C VAL A 98 3.01 4.57 10.37
N GLU A 99 3.20 3.71 11.37
CA GLU A 99 4.27 3.85 12.37
C GLU A 99 5.66 3.75 11.72
N LEU A 100 5.89 2.72 10.89
CA LEU A 100 7.16 2.52 10.18
C LEU A 100 7.48 3.66 9.19
N LEU A 101 6.46 4.30 8.62
CA LEU A 101 6.63 5.44 7.72
C LEU A 101 6.97 6.75 8.45
N GLY A 102 7.02 6.74 9.80
CA GLY A 102 7.36 7.90 10.61
C GLY A 102 6.23 8.93 10.72
N LEU A 103 4.99 8.54 10.42
CA LEU A 103 3.82 9.43 10.52
C LEU A 103 3.22 9.46 11.94
N GLY A 104 3.51 8.44 12.75
CA GLY A 104 2.99 8.28 14.11
C GLY A 104 1.56 7.74 14.16
N SER A 105 1.24 6.95 15.19
CA SER A 105 -0.06 6.27 15.31
C SER A 105 -1.23 7.25 15.45
N ASP A 106 -1.00 8.44 16.03
CA ASP A 106 -2.03 9.48 16.19
C ASP A 106 -2.55 10.01 14.85
N CYS A 107 -1.80 9.84 13.75
CA CYS A 107 -2.26 10.24 12.43
C CYS A 107 -3.24 9.22 11.81
N LEU A 108 -3.34 8.01 12.38
CA LEU A 108 -4.29 6.98 11.94
C LEU A 108 -5.60 7.13 12.71
N ARG A 109 -6.65 7.60 12.03
CA ARG A 109 -7.98 7.79 12.60
C ARG A 109 -8.88 6.63 12.18
N GLN A 110 -9.30 5.84 13.17
CA GLN A 110 -10.22 4.72 12.96
C GLN A 110 -11.67 5.21 12.98
N MET A 111 -12.41 4.91 11.91
CA MET A 111 -13.81 5.23 11.71
C MET A 111 -14.68 4.06 12.16
N PRO A 112 -15.81 4.33 12.83
CA PRO A 112 -16.72 3.28 13.26
C PRO A 112 -17.33 2.57 12.05
N VAL A 113 -17.78 1.34 12.27
CA VAL A 113 -18.47 0.51 11.27
C VAL A 113 -19.95 0.32 11.60
N ASN A 114 -20.75 -0.01 10.59
CA ASN A 114 -22.13 -0.45 10.79
C ASN A 114 -22.18 -1.95 11.19
N SER A 115 -23.38 -2.52 11.31
CA SER A 115 -23.59 -3.94 11.65
C SER A 115 -23.01 -4.92 10.62
N ASP A 116 -22.76 -4.46 9.40
CA ASP A 116 -22.18 -5.24 8.31
C ASP A 116 -20.65 -5.03 8.19
N PHE A 117 -20.03 -4.43 9.21
CA PHE A 117 -18.60 -4.10 9.27
C PHE A 117 -18.11 -3.14 8.16
N GLN A 118 -19.02 -2.35 7.58
CA GLN A 118 -18.69 -1.31 6.60
C GLN A 118 -18.45 0.02 7.30
N VAL A 119 -17.48 0.81 6.81
CA VAL A 119 -17.20 2.15 7.34
C VAL A 119 -18.45 3.02 7.28
N GLN A 120 -18.79 3.66 8.40
CA GLN A 120 -19.88 4.63 8.45
C GLN A 120 -19.47 5.90 7.69
N LEU A 121 -20.03 6.10 6.50
CA LEU A 121 -19.63 7.20 5.61
C LEU A 121 -19.86 8.59 6.23
N ALA A 122 -20.91 8.79 7.02
CA ALA A 122 -21.16 10.06 7.71
C ALA A 122 -20.05 10.42 8.73
N ALA A 123 -19.49 9.41 9.42
CA ALA A 123 -18.38 9.61 10.34
C ALA A 123 -17.09 9.94 9.57
N LEU A 124 -16.86 9.28 8.44
CA LEU A 124 -15.73 9.57 7.56
C LEU A 124 -15.81 10.99 6.99
N GLU A 125 -16.97 11.41 6.48
CA GLU A 125 -17.21 12.76 5.95
C GLU A 125 -16.96 13.86 7.00
N THR A 126 -17.46 13.65 8.22
CA THR A 126 -17.17 14.53 9.36
C THR A 126 -15.67 14.55 9.68
N GLY A 127 -15.00 13.40 9.56
CA GLY A 127 -13.58 13.24 9.84
C GLY A 127 -12.67 13.99 8.86
N ILE A 128 -12.99 13.99 7.56
CA ILE A 128 -12.18 14.64 6.51
C ILE A 128 -12.43 16.15 6.40
N SER A 129 -13.56 16.65 6.91
CA SER A 129 -13.93 18.07 6.85
C SER A 129 -13.33 18.93 7.98
N ARG A 130 -12.57 18.31 8.88
CA ARG A 130 -11.85 18.98 9.99
C ARG A 130 -10.45 19.37 9.56
#